data_AF-A0A6H5KDJ0-F1
#
_entry.id   AF-A0A6H5KDJ0-F1
#
_cell.length_a   1.000
_cell.length_b   1.000
_cell.length_c   1.000
_cell.angle_alpha   90.00
_cell.angle_beta   90.00
_cell.angle_gamma   90.00
#
_symmetry.space_group_name_H-M   'P 1'
#
loop_
_entity.id
_entity.type
_entity.pdbx_description
1 polymer ?
#
loop_
_entity_poly.entity_id
_entity_poly.type
_entity_poly.pdbx_seq_one_letter_code
_entity_poly.pdbx_strand_id
1 'polypeptide(L)'
;MLRCRNLFEVYTDIWFVYNIAFIYAMARLELDDTPTSIARRDVTAFFSPQDCVNFLRFTQSQVMLMLDLLLIPAFIRTDCGFVVSGSGALCVLLYRLAFSCRLKDMRLVLGMSESCICEVFNWMLHFLDFRWVYLLSLDVARLQPHLIEFAEPIFNSGCPLTHCWGFIDGTVRGIAK
;
A
#
# COMPACT_ATOMS: atom_id res chain seq x y z
N MET A 1 -21.81 -23.02 -10.83
CA MET A 1 -20.39 -22.65 -10.62
C MET A 1 -19.88 -21.75 -11.75
N LEU A 2 -20.55 -20.64 -12.07
CA LEU A 2 -20.25 -19.81 -13.26
C LEU A 2 -20.42 -18.29 -13.04
N ARG A 3 -20.53 -17.81 -11.79
CA ARG A 3 -20.81 -16.39 -11.50
C ARG A 3 -19.60 -15.55 -11.05
N CYS A 4 -18.45 -16.19 -10.77
CA CYS A 4 -17.26 -15.49 -10.25
C CYS A 4 -16.24 -15.08 -11.32
N ARG A 5 -16.36 -15.52 -12.58
CA ARG A 5 -15.43 -15.11 -13.66
C ARG A 5 -15.72 -13.70 -14.19
N ASN A 6 -16.99 -13.31 -14.29
CA ASN A 6 -17.37 -12.05 -14.92
C ASN A 6 -17.05 -10.78 -14.09
N LEU A 7 -16.89 -10.89 -12.77
CA LEU A 7 -16.56 -9.75 -11.91
C LEU A 7 -15.07 -9.35 -11.99
N PHE A 8 -14.19 -10.30 -12.32
CA PHE A 8 -12.75 -10.04 -12.47
C PHE A 8 -12.43 -9.39 -13.83
N GLU A 9 -13.11 -9.81 -14.90
CA GLU A 9 -13.01 -9.20 -16.24
C GLU A 9 -13.55 -7.75 -16.24
N VAL A 10 -14.68 -7.49 -15.59
CA VAL A 10 -15.25 -6.13 -15.55
C VAL A 10 -14.39 -5.16 -14.72
N TYR A 11 -13.71 -5.62 -13.67
CA TYR A 11 -12.82 -4.77 -12.87
C TYR A 11 -11.50 -4.47 -13.59
N THR A 12 -10.96 -5.46 -14.31
CA THR A 12 -9.77 -5.27 -15.15
C THR A 12 -10.02 -4.29 -16.27
N ASP A 13 -11.17 -4.37 -16.96
CA ASP A 13 -11.53 -3.46 -18.06
C ASP A 13 -11.66 -1.99 -17.59
N ILE A 14 -12.30 -1.74 -16.45
CA ILE A 14 -12.48 -0.37 -15.94
C ILE A 14 -11.12 0.21 -15.52
N TRP A 15 -10.29 -0.55 -14.82
CA TRP A 15 -8.96 -0.09 -14.40
C TRP A 15 -8.02 0.14 -15.59
N PHE A 16 -8.05 -0.75 -16.59
CA PHE A 16 -7.24 -0.62 -17.81
C PHE A 16 -7.55 0.68 -18.53
N VAL A 17 -8.82 1.06 -18.64
CA VAL A 17 -9.24 2.29 -19.33
C VAL A 17 -8.78 3.55 -18.59
N TYR A 18 -8.82 3.57 -17.25
CA TYR A 18 -8.39 4.74 -16.47
C TYR A 18 -6.87 4.85 -16.32
N ASN A 19 -6.13 3.75 -16.35
CA ASN A 19 -4.68 3.74 -16.16
C ASN A 19 -3.87 3.51 -17.44
N ILE A 20 -4.52 3.35 -18.59
CA ILE A 20 -3.84 3.13 -19.88
C ILE A 20 -2.83 4.23 -20.18
N ALA A 21 -3.17 5.49 -19.93
CA ALA A 21 -2.28 6.62 -20.18
C ALA A 21 -1.02 6.58 -19.30
N PHE A 22 -1.16 6.12 -18.05
CA PHE A 22 -0.05 5.94 -17.12
C PHE A 22 0.83 4.74 -17.53
N ILE A 23 0.23 3.61 -17.88
CA ILE A 23 0.93 2.41 -18.35
C ILE A 23 1.72 2.71 -19.65
N TYR A 24 1.09 3.38 -20.62
CA TYR A 24 1.75 3.77 -21.87
C TYR A 24 2.87 4.81 -21.67
N ALA A 25 2.75 5.69 -20.68
CA ALA A 25 3.81 6.63 -20.33
C ALA A 25 5.00 5.93 -19.65
N MET A 26 4.73 5.00 -18.73
CA MET A 26 5.74 4.22 -18.03
C MET A 26 6.47 3.24 -18.98
N ALA A 27 5.76 2.62 -19.92
CA ALA A 27 6.32 1.72 -20.92
C ALA A 27 7.26 2.42 -21.94
N ARG A 28 7.27 3.75 -21.99
CA ARG A 28 8.18 4.55 -22.83
C ARG A 28 9.41 5.07 -22.10
N LEU A 29 9.49 4.89 -20.78
CA LEU A 29 10.68 5.24 -20.03
C LEU A 29 11.72 4.14 -20.27
N GLU A 30 12.91 4.53 -20.73
CA GLU A 30 14.06 3.65 -20.72
C GLU A 30 14.39 3.29 -19.27
N LEU A 31 13.91 2.13 -18.82
CA LEU A 31 14.33 1.53 -17.58
C LEU A 31 15.71 0.90 -17.84
N ASP A 32 16.69 1.27 -17.03
CA ASP A 32 17.92 0.50 -16.87
C ASP A 32 17.57 -0.81 -16.15
N ASP A 33 16.89 -1.69 -16.89
CA ASP A 33 16.47 -3.02 -16.49
C ASP A 33 17.63 -4.01 -16.63
N THR A 34 18.89 -3.55 -16.50
CA THR A 34 20.00 -4.48 -16.41
C THR A 34 19.71 -5.44 -15.25
N PRO A 35 19.51 -6.75 -15.53
CA PRO A 35 19.11 -7.70 -14.52
C PRO A 35 20.30 -7.85 -13.58
N THR A 36 20.31 -7.06 -12.51
CA THR A 36 21.24 -7.29 -11.42
C THR A 36 20.85 -8.65 -10.89
N SER A 37 21.74 -9.63 -11.03
CA SER A 37 21.63 -10.95 -10.42
C SER A 37 21.65 -10.79 -8.89
N ILE A 38 20.55 -10.32 -8.34
CA ILE A 38 20.27 -10.32 -6.92
C ILE A 38 19.69 -11.70 -6.68
N ALA A 39 20.39 -12.51 -5.88
CA ALA A 39 19.89 -13.83 -5.50
C ALA A 39 18.42 -13.69 -5.03
N ARG A 40 17.53 -14.57 -5.51
CA ARG A 40 16.16 -14.69 -4.99
C ARG A 40 16.25 -14.93 -3.49
N ARG A 41 16.11 -13.87 -2.70
CA ARG A 41 16.10 -13.93 -1.24
C ARG A 41 14.67 -13.75 -0.78
N ASP A 42 14.24 -14.61 0.13
CA ASP A 42 12.95 -14.44 0.79
C ASP A 42 13.04 -13.21 1.69
N VAL A 43 12.36 -12.13 1.29
CA VAL A 43 12.40 -10.81 1.92
C VAL A 43 11.98 -10.86 3.40
N THR A 44 11.20 -11.87 3.79
CA THR A 44 10.73 -12.02 5.18
C THR A 44 11.63 -12.82 6.09
N ALA A 45 12.57 -13.59 5.56
CA ALA A 45 13.63 -14.18 6.36
C ALA A 45 14.67 -13.14 6.81
N PHE A 46 14.65 -11.94 6.22
CA PHE A 46 15.70 -10.94 6.39
C PHE A 46 15.47 -9.94 7.52
N PHE A 47 14.23 -9.52 7.78
CA PHE A 47 14.02 -8.50 8.81
C PHE A 47 14.16 -9.09 10.21
N SER A 48 15.19 -8.62 10.92
CA SER A 48 15.25 -8.80 12.37
C SER A 48 13.99 -8.19 13.03
N PRO A 49 13.65 -8.57 14.27
CA PRO A 49 12.55 -7.95 14.99
C PRO A 49 12.67 -6.42 15.06
N GLN A 50 13.90 -5.90 15.15
CA GLN A 50 14.16 -4.46 15.16
C GLN A 50 13.94 -3.83 13.78
N ASP A 51 14.38 -4.51 12.71
CA ASP A 51 14.18 -4.01 11.35
C ASP A 51 12.70 -3.97 10.95
N CYS A 52 11.88 -4.91 11.44
CA CYS A 52 10.43 -4.85 11.27
C CYS A 52 9.87 -3.53 11.81
N VAL A 53 10.28 -3.13 13.02
CA VAL A 53 9.84 -1.85 13.60
C VAL A 53 10.40 -0.67 12.83
N ASN A 54 11.69 -0.69 12.47
CA ASN A 54 12.36 0.43 11.80
C ASN A 54 11.81 0.70 10.40
N PHE A 55 11.58 -0.35 9.61
CA PHE A 55 11.20 -0.23 8.20
C PHE A 55 9.71 -0.37 7.95
N LEU A 56 9.01 -1.20 8.73
CA LEU A 56 7.60 -1.49 8.52
C LEU A 56 6.69 -0.78 9.53
N ARG A 57 7.25 -0.23 10.62
CA ARG A 57 6.52 0.36 11.78
C ARG A 57 5.66 -0.63 12.55
N PHE A 58 5.88 -1.93 12.35
CA PHE A 58 5.15 -3.01 13.02
C PHE A 58 6.12 -4.03 13.58
N THR A 59 5.76 -4.68 14.68
CA THR A 59 6.51 -5.82 15.18
C THR A 59 6.35 -7.02 14.25
N GLN A 60 7.30 -7.95 14.28
CA GLN A 60 7.19 -9.18 13.49
C GLN A 60 5.90 -9.96 13.79
N SER A 61 5.47 -10.02 15.07
CA SER A 61 4.21 -10.66 15.46
C SER A 61 2.98 -9.96 14.87
N GLN A 62 2.99 -8.62 14.79
CA GLN A 62 1.92 -7.86 14.15
C GLN A 62 1.87 -8.10 12.64
N VAL A 63 3.04 -8.17 11.98
CA VAL A 63 3.12 -8.49 10.54
C VAL A 63 2.56 -9.89 10.26
N MET A 64 2.92 -10.88 11.08
CA MET A 64 2.37 -12.24 10.95
C MET A 64 0.85 -12.26 11.18
N LEU A 65 0.39 -11.57 12.22
CA LEU A 65 -1.05 -11.43 12.48
C LEU A 65 -1.79 -10.77 11.31
N MET A 66 -1.19 -9.76 10.66
CA MET A 66 -1.77 -9.12 9.48
C MET A 66 -1.87 -10.07 8.29
N LEU A 67 -0.89 -10.95 8.08
CA LEU A 67 -0.98 -11.97 7.01
C LEU A 67 -2.23 -12.83 7.18
N ASP A 68 -2.46 -13.28 8.42
CA ASP A 68 -3.61 -14.12 8.75
C ASP A 68 -4.92 -13.34 8.65
N LEU A 69 -5.02 -12.15 9.27
CA LEU A 69 -6.26 -11.38 9.33
C LEU A 69 -6.66 -10.80 7.97
N LEU A 70 -5.70 -10.34 7.18
CA LEU A 70 -5.96 -9.84 5.82
C LEU A 70 -6.14 -10.99 4.82
N LEU A 71 -5.91 -12.24 5.26
CA LEU A 71 -5.94 -13.50 4.51
C LEU A 71 -5.12 -13.37 3.22
N ILE A 72 -3.88 -12.90 3.37
CA ILE A 72 -2.95 -12.73 2.27
C ILE A 72 -2.54 -14.12 1.76
N PRO A 73 -2.61 -14.39 0.44
CA PRO A 73 -2.20 -15.68 -0.11
C PRO A 73 -0.74 -16.00 0.20
N ALA A 74 -0.41 -17.29 0.37
CA ALA A 74 0.98 -17.72 0.62
C ALA A 74 1.96 -17.25 -0.47
N PHE A 75 1.49 -17.16 -1.72
CA PHE A 75 2.22 -16.59 -2.84
C PHE A 75 1.30 -15.72 -3.68
N ILE A 76 1.85 -14.64 -4.21
CA ILE A 76 1.20 -13.77 -5.18
C ILE A 76 1.87 -13.92 -6.54
N ARG A 77 1.09 -13.73 -7.60
CA ARG A 77 1.59 -13.66 -8.97
C ARG A 77 1.07 -12.38 -9.61
N THR A 78 1.98 -11.51 -10.03
CA THR A 78 1.64 -10.25 -10.69
C THR A 78 1.38 -10.48 -12.19
N ASP A 79 0.77 -9.50 -12.85
CA ASP A 79 0.46 -9.57 -14.29
C ASP A 79 1.73 -9.61 -15.15
N CYS A 80 2.80 -8.96 -14.69
CA CYS A 80 4.13 -9.05 -15.31
C CYS A 80 4.86 -10.37 -15.02
N GLY A 81 4.23 -11.32 -14.32
CA GLY A 81 4.75 -12.67 -14.10
C GLY A 81 5.71 -12.82 -12.91
N PHE A 82 5.86 -11.80 -12.07
CA PHE A 82 6.63 -11.93 -10.83
C PHE A 82 5.90 -12.83 -9.84
N VAL A 83 6.66 -13.69 -9.14
CA VAL A 83 6.14 -14.56 -8.08
C VAL A 83 6.85 -14.24 -6.79
N VAL A 84 6.08 -13.87 -5.76
CA VAL A 84 6.58 -13.40 -4.46
C VAL A 84 5.79 -14.05 -3.35
N SER A 85 6.42 -14.33 -2.20
CA SER A 85 5.72 -14.79 -1.00
C SER A 85 4.72 -13.74 -0.52
N GLY A 86 3.60 -14.16 0.07
CA GLY A 86 2.60 -13.24 0.63
C GLY A 86 3.18 -12.37 1.73
N SER A 87 4.06 -12.96 2.54
CA SER A 87 4.86 -12.26 3.54
C SER A 87 5.74 -11.18 2.91
N GLY A 88 6.43 -11.49 1.81
CA GLY A 88 7.28 -10.53 1.09
C GLY A 88 6.46 -9.41 0.45
N ALA A 89 5.29 -9.75 -0.10
CA ALA A 89 4.37 -8.78 -0.67
C ALA A 89 3.81 -7.82 0.39
N LEU A 90 3.45 -8.32 1.58
CA LEU A 90 3.06 -7.47 2.70
C LEU A 90 4.20 -6.55 3.14
N CYS A 91 5.44 -7.05 3.22
CA CYS A 91 6.59 -6.20 3.53
C CYS A 91 6.80 -5.08 2.50
N VAL A 92 6.64 -5.36 1.20
CA VAL A 92 6.70 -4.32 0.15
C VAL A 92 5.65 -3.24 0.38
N LEU A 93 4.41 -3.65 0.68
CA LEU A 93 3.31 -2.74 0.97
C LEU A 93 3.61 -1.87 2.20
N LEU A 94 3.92 -2.50 3.33
CA LEU A 94 4.16 -1.83 4.60
C LEU A 94 5.35 -0.88 4.53
N TYR A 95 6.45 -1.29 3.89
CA TYR A 95 7.63 -0.44 3.72
C TYR A 95 7.28 0.85 2.98
N ARG A 96 6.53 0.75 1.88
CA ARG A 96 6.19 1.91 1.05
C ARG A 96 5.15 2.82 1.70
N LEU A 97 4.27 2.27 2.54
CA LEU A 97 3.30 3.03 3.34
C LEU A 97 3.93 3.64 4.60
N ALA A 98 5.00 3.05 5.12
CA ALA A 98 5.69 3.56 6.30
C ALA A 98 6.38 4.91 6.02
N PHE A 99 6.94 5.12 4.82
CA PHE A 99 7.47 6.41 4.43
C PHE A 99 7.64 6.52 2.91
N SER A 100 7.58 7.75 2.39
CA SER A 100 7.86 8.02 0.98
C SER A 100 9.33 7.74 0.66
N CYS A 101 9.59 6.71 -0.13
CA CYS A 101 10.93 6.31 -0.60
C CYS A 101 10.93 6.05 -2.11
N ARG A 102 12.11 6.10 -2.73
CA ARG A 102 12.25 5.77 -4.15
C ARG A 102 12.39 4.26 -4.31
N LEU A 103 11.91 3.71 -5.43
CA LEU A 103 12.01 2.26 -5.70
C LEU A 103 13.47 1.77 -5.70
N LYS A 104 14.40 2.57 -6.24
CA LYS A 104 15.85 2.31 -6.15
C LYS A 104 16.39 2.13 -4.73
N ASP A 105 15.84 2.85 -3.75
CA ASP A 105 16.26 2.73 -2.36
C ASP A 105 15.67 1.44 -1.76
N MET A 106 14.40 1.16 -2.05
CA MET A 106 13.74 -0.09 -1.64
C MET A 106 14.43 -1.33 -2.21
N ARG A 107 14.93 -1.27 -3.46
CA ARG A 107 15.67 -2.37 -4.08
C ARG A 107 16.87 -2.82 -3.25
N LEU A 108 17.59 -1.88 -2.64
CA LEU A 108 18.76 -2.18 -1.81
C LEU A 108 18.37 -2.93 -0.52
N VAL A 109 17.19 -2.65 0.01
CA VAL A 109 16.69 -3.26 1.26
C VAL A 109 15.98 -4.59 1.00
N LEU A 110 15.13 -4.64 -0.03
CA LEU A 110 14.27 -5.79 -0.31
C LEU A 110 14.92 -6.80 -1.27
N GLY A 111 15.98 -6.41 -1.99
CA GLY A 111 16.64 -7.28 -2.97
C GLY A 111 15.77 -7.62 -4.19
N MET A 112 14.74 -6.83 -4.46
CA MET A 112 13.80 -7.00 -5.57
C MET A 112 14.04 -5.90 -6.61
N SER A 113 13.96 -6.22 -7.91
CA SER A 113 14.01 -5.21 -8.98
C SER A 113 12.92 -4.15 -8.79
N GLU A 114 13.16 -2.91 -9.22
CA GLU A 114 12.21 -1.80 -9.09
C GLU A 114 10.86 -2.12 -9.73
N SER A 115 10.87 -2.76 -10.90
CA SER A 115 9.67 -3.23 -11.61
C SER A 115 8.86 -4.23 -10.78
N CYS A 116 9.52 -5.22 -10.18
CA CYS A 116 8.90 -6.17 -9.25
C CYS A 116 8.30 -5.48 -8.02
N ILE A 117 9.01 -4.53 -7.40
CA ILE A 117 8.50 -3.78 -6.25
C ILE A 117 7.24 -2.99 -6.62
N CYS A 118 7.27 -2.28 -7.76
CA CYS A 118 6.14 -1.51 -8.25
C CYS A 118 4.90 -2.40 -8.47
N GLU A 119 5.08 -3.51 -9.19
CA GLU A 119 4.03 -4.47 -9.51
C GLU A 119 3.44 -5.11 -8.26
N VAL A 120 4.29 -5.56 -7.33
CA VAL A 120 3.87 -6.18 -6.06
C VAL A 120 3.10 -5.17 -5.21
N PHE A 121 3.57 -3.93 -5.13
CA PHE A 121 2.89 -2.89 -4.36
C PHE A 121 1.48 -2.62 -4.91
N ASN A 122 1.35 -2.43 -6.22
CA ASN A 122 0.05 -2.19 -6.85
C ASN A 122 -0.88 -3.40 -6.71
N TRP A 123 -0.36 -4.62 -6.90
CA TRP A 123 -1.12 -5.85 -6.69
C TRP A 123 -1.68 -5.91 -5.27
N MET A 124 -0.86 -5.61 -4.25
CA MET A 124 -1.29 -5.60 -2.85
C MET A 124 -2.35 -4.54 -2.56
N LEU A 125 -2.22 -3.34 -3.13
CA LEU A 125 -3.26 -2.31 -3.00
C LEU A 125 -4.58 -2.77 -3.61
N HIS A 126 -4.56 -3.33 -4.81
CA HIS A 126 -5.76 -3.86 -5.46
C HIS A 126 -6.38 -5.01 -4.69
N PHE A 127 -5.56 -5.92 -4.16
CA PHE A 127 -6.03 -7.00 -3.32
C PHE A 127 -6.74 -6.49 -2.07
N LEU A 128 -6.16 -5.50 -1.38
CA LEU A 128 -6.76 -4.93 -0.17
C LEU A 128 -8.01 -4.12 -0.47
N ASP A 129 -8.01 -3.33 -1.53
CA ASP A 129 -9.17 -2.58 -1.98
C ASP A 129 -10.33 -3.54 -2.32
N PHE A 130 -10.11 -4.49 -3.22
CA PHE A 130 -11.13 -5.45 -3.63
C PHE A 130 -11.78 -6.19 -2.45
N ARG A 131 -10.98 -6.50 -1.42
CA ARG A 131 -11.40 -7.39 -0.32
C ARG A 131 -11.85 -6.65 0.93
N TRP A 132 -11.32 -5.46 1.17
CA TRP A 132 -11.44 -4.73 2.43
C TRP A 132 -11.77 -3.24 2.25
N VAL A 133 -12.14 -2.78 1.04
CA VAL A 133 -12.52 -1.37 0.79
C VAL A 133 -13.58 -0.85 1.77
N TYR A 134 -14.50 -1.70 2.21
CA TYR A 134 -15.54 -1.32 3.18
C TYR A 134 -14.98 -0.99 4.58
N LEU A 135 -13.78 -1.48 4.93
CA LEU A 135 -13.05 -1.12 6.15
C LEU A 135 -12.08 0.04 5.93
N LEU A 136 -11.55 0.17 4.71
CA LEU A 136 -10.54 1.18 4.36
C LEU A 136 -11.16 2.50 3.91
N SER A 137 -12.43 2.51 3.53
CA SER A 137 -13.19 3.70 3.18
C SER A 137 -13.60 4.47 4.43
N LEU A 138 -13.68 5.79 4.30
CA LEU A 138 -14.21 6.64 5.36
C LEU A 138 -15.69 6.28 5.60
N ASP A 139 -15.97 5.74 6.78
CA ASP A 139 -17.33 5.45 7.22
C ASP A 139 -18.04 6.75 7.65
N VAL A 140 -18.55 7.47 6.64
CA VAL A 140 -19.26 8.75 6.84
C VAL A 140 -20.48 8.56 7.72
N ALA A 141 -21.19 7.43 7.62
CA ALA A 141 -22.40 7.18 8.40
C ALA A 141 -22.10 7.08 9.90
N ARG A 142 -21.00 6.42 10.27
CA ARG A 142 -20.54 6.37 11.66
C ARG A 142 -19.91 7.67 12.12
N LEU A 143 -19.23 8.40 11.23
CA LEU A 143 -18.56 9.64 11.58
C LEU A 143 -19.54 10.82 11.78
N GLN A 144 -20.56 10.92 10.93
CA GLN A 144 -21.45 12.08 10.85
C GLN A 144 -22.08 12.50 12.19
N PRO A 145 -22.55 11.58 13.07
CA PRO A 145 -23.11 11.95 14.37
C PRO A 145 -22.10 12.62 15.32
N HIS A 146 -20.80 12.36 15.14
CA HIS A 146 -19.73 12.82 16.04
C HIS A 146 -18.95 14.03 15.50
N LEU A 147 -19.28 14.53 14.31
CA LEU A 147 -18.52 15.62 13.66
C LEU A 147 -18.43 16.89 14.53
N ILE A 148 -19.50 17.23 15.25
CA ILE A 148 -19.54 18.41 16.12
C ILE A 148 -18.58 18.22 17.31
N GLU A 149 -18.57 17.03 17.90
CA GLU A 149 -17.69 16.68 19.04
C GLU A 149 -16.20 16.82 18.67
N PHE A 150 -15.85 16.53 17.42
CA PHE A 150 -14.48 16.70 16.93
C PHE A 150 -14.17 18.15 16.48
N ALA A 151 -15.15 18.87 15.94
CA ALA A 151 -14.96 20.24 15.45
C ALA A 151 -14.88 21.29 16.55
N GLU A 152 -15.65 21.15 17.64
CA GLU A 152 -15.69 22.14 18.72
C GLU A 152 -14.31 22.41 19.35
N PRO A 153 -13.51 21.40 19.75
CA PRO A 153 -12.18 21.64 20.31
C PRO A 153 -11.24 22.37 19.34
N ILE A 154 -11.33 22.06 18.05
CA ILE A 154 -10.50 22.69 17.00
C ILE A 154 -10.90 24.16 16.82
N PHE A 155 -12.20 24.44 16.77
CA PHE A 155 -12.68 25.82 16.69
C PHE A 155 -12.28 26.63 17.92
N ASN A 156 -12.49 26.06 19.11
CA ASN A 156 -12.19 26.69 20.40
C ASN A 156 -10.68 26.91 20.61
N SER A 157 -9.81 26.20 19.89
CA SER A 157 -8.36 26.46 19.90
C SER A 157 -7.96 27.69 19.07
N GLY A 158 -8.92 28.43 18.51
CA GLY A 158 -8.68 29.60 17.66
C GLY A 158 -8.37 29.23 16.20
N CYS A 159 -8.75 28.03 15.76
CA CYS A 159 -8.56 27.64 14.36
C CYS A 159 -9.35 28.59 13.43
N PRO A 160 -8.72 29.17 12.39
CA PRO A 160 -9.41 30.06 11.46
C PRO A 160 -10.39 29.32 10.54
N LEU A 161 -10.35 27.99 10.50
CA LEU A 161 -11.23 27.17 9.67
C LEU A 161 -12.54 26.90 10.41
N THR A 162 -13.66 27.30 9.80
CA THR A 162 -15.01 27.19 10.39
C THR A 162 -15.67 25.82 10.19
N HIS A 163 -15.08 24.94 9.38
CA HIS A 163 -15.63 23.61 9.03
C HIS A 163 -14.57 22.51 9.15
N CYS A 164 -13.61 22.66 10.08
CA CYS A 164 -12.60 21.65 10.36
C CYS A 164 -13.06 20.76 11.52
N TRP A 165 -13.18 19.46 11.28
CA TRP A 165 -13.52 18.45 12.30
C TRP A 165 -12.35 17.50 12.58
N GLY A 166 -11.22 17.65 11.89
CA GLY A 166 -10.07 16.78 12.08
C GLY A 166 -8.95 17.12 11.10
N PHE A 167 -7.75 16.69 11.46
CA PHE A 167 -6.58 16.77 10.59
C PHE A 167 -6.19 15.36 10.17
N ILE A 168 -5.81 15.21 8.91
CA ILE A 168 -5.14 13.98 8.48
C ILE A 168 -3.80 13.96 9.19
N ASP A 169 -3.52 12.90 9.95
CA ASP A 169 -2.21 12.66 10.53
C ASP A 169 -1.22 12.37 9.39
N GLY A 170 -0.67 13.45 8.84
CA GLY A 170 0.44 13.44 7.90
C GLY A 170 1.64 14.07 8.60
N THR A 171 2.84 13.65 8.19
CA THR A 171 4.11 14.21 8.69
C THR A 171 4.01 15.74 8.78
N VAL A 172 4.06 16.26 10.01
CA VAL A 172 3.96 17.69 10.30
C VAL A 172 5.07 18.41 9.55
N ARG A 173 4.75 18.97 8.38
CA ARG A 173 5.57 20.00 7.76
C ARG A 173 5.24 21.28 8.52
N GLY A 174 6.26 22.02 8.98
CA GLY A 174 6.14 23.20 9.85
C GLY A 174 5.42 24.43 9.26
N ILE A 175 4.49 24.19 8.33
CA ILE A 175 3.63 25.16 7.65
C ILE A 175 2.33 25.38 8.43
N ALA A 176 1.92 24.41 9.26
CA ALA A 176 0.85 24.60 10.24
C ALA A 176 1.47 25.14 11.53
N LYS A 177 1.49 26.46 11.66
CA LYS A 177 1.74 27.18 12.91
C LYS A 177 0.43 27.81 13.37
#